data_AF-A0A7C2GB43-F1
#
_entry.id   AF-A0A7C2GB43-F1
#
_cell.length_a   1.000
_cell.length_b   1.000
_cell.length_c   1.000
_cell.angle_alpha   90.00
_cell.angle_beta   90.00
_cell.angle_gamma   90.00
#
_symmetry.space_group_name_H-M   'P 1'
#
loop_
_entity.id
_entity.type
_entity.pdbx_description
1 polymer ?
#
loop_
_entity_poly.entity_id
_entity_poly.type
_entity_poly.pdbx_seq_one_letter_code
_entity_poly.pdbx_strand_id
1 'polypeptide(L)'
;MSRGVMDLRGMEIEDIMTTIGEHISDLKEGESIEFILNKKEIIDTLQQLNLKMESQKVGENYIVRISGGKIEKTEKEVSQDISIDEKTNVGQLVARYPEAIDILAKYGFSPIKNPILRKTLAKTITLGQAKKLGHLSEEKFEALLDELRKLKKD
;
A
#
# COMPACT_ATOMS: atom_id res chain seq x y z
N MET A 1 22.75 -7.04 9.04
CA MET A 1 24.08 -6.70 8.47
C MET A 1 23.93 -5.49 7.55
N SER A 2 24.84 -4.52 7.59
CA SER A 2 24.82 -3.39 6.63
C SER A 2 25.50 -3.81 5.33
N ARG A 3 24.82 -3.63 4.19
CA ARG A 3 25.31 -3.93 2.84
C ARG A 3 26.27 -2.86 2.30
N GLY A 4 26.28 -1.67 2.90
CA GLY A 4 27.14 -0.57 2.49
C GLY A 4 26.39 0.76 2.38
N VAL A 5 27.12 1.79 1.94
CA VAL A 5 26.61 3.14 1.70
C VAL A 5 26.72 3.44 0.21
N MET A 6 25.66 3.99 -0.37
CA MET A 6 25.57 4.33 -1.78
C MET A 6 25.31 5.82 -1.94
N ASP A 7 26.20 6.52 -2.64
CA ASP A 7 26.08 7.94 -2.90
C ASP A 7 25.36 8.17 -4.24
N LEU A 8 24.14 8.72 -4.17
CA LEU A 8 23.29 8.98 -5.33
C LEU A 8 23.13 10.49 -5.59
N ARG A 9 23.96 11.32 -4.97
CA ARG A 9 23.92 12.77 -5.15
C ARG A 9 24.34 13.13 -6.57
N GLY A 10 23.64 14.10 -7.15
CA GLY A 10 23.94 14.62 -8.49
C GLY A 10 23.44 13.75 -9.66
N MET A 11 22.77 12.64 -9.37
CA MET A 11 22.05 11.84 -10.37
C MET A 11 20.67 12.42 -10.67
N GLU A 12 20.12 12.03 -11.82
CA GLU A 12 18.73 12.31 -12.18
C GLU A 12 17.77 11.48 -11.33
N ILE A 13 16.56 12.02 -11.09
CA ILE A 13 15.58 11.41 -10.18
C ILE A 13 15.22 9.98 -10.62
N GLU A 14 15.09 9.75 -11.93
CA GLU A 14 14.74 8.45 -12.50
C GLU A 14 15.83 7.40 -12.24
N ASP A 15 17.09 7.77 -12.43
CA ASP A 15 18.25 6.90 -12.17
C ASP A 15 18.35 6.57 -10.68
N ILE A 16 18.10 7.55 -9.82
CA ILE A 16 18.09 7.37 -8.36
C ILE A 16 17.02 6.36 -7.97
N MET A 17 15.78 6.53 -8.44
CA MET A 17 14.67 5.64 -8.10
C MET A 17 14.90 4.22 -8.62
N THR A 18 15.46 4.07 -9.82
CA THR A 18 15.83 2.78 -10.40
C THR A 18 16.88 2.09 -9.55
N THR A 19 17.97 2.80 -9.22
CA THR A 19 19.07 2.27 -8.42
C THR A 19 18.59 1.84 -7.04
N ILE A 20 17.78 2.67 -6.37
CA ILE A 20 17.19 2.33 -5.08
C ILE A 20 16.30 1.08 -5.19
N GLY A 21 15.46 1.01 -6.23
CA GLY A 21 14.58 -0.13 -6.47
C GLY A 21 15.32 -1.46 -6.61
N GLU A 22 16.40 -1.49 -7.41
CA GLU A 22 17.24 -2.69 -7.62
C GLU A 22 17.90 -3.17 -6.31
N HIS A 23 18.44 -2.23 -5.53
CA HIS A 23 19.10 -2.59 -4.28
C HIS A 23 18.09 -3.04 -3.22
N ILE A 24 16.89 -2.45 -3.20
CA ILE A 24 15.82 -2.86 -2.28
C ILE A 24 15.23 -4.22 -2.67
N SER A 25 15.08 -4.53 -3.97
CA SER A 25 14.52 -5.82 -4.39
C SER A 25 15.38 -7.01 -3.95
N ASP A 26 16.68 -6.80 -3.85
CA ASP A 26 17.64 -7.85 -3.47
C ASP A 26 17.95 -7.90 -1.97
N LEU A 27 17.37 -7.02 -1.16
CA LEU A 27 17.63 -6.93 0.29
C LEU A 27 16.91 -8.05 1.07
N LYS A 28 17.68 -8.87 1.78
CA LYS A 28 17.15 -9.93 2.66
C LYS A 28 16.76 -9.41 4.04
N GLU A 29 15.93 -10.17 4.75
CA GLU A 29 15.51 -9.83 6.12
C GLU A 29 16.73 -9.68 7.05
N GLY A 30 16.84 -8.52 7.70
CA GLY A 30 17.96 -8.17 8.56
C GLY A 30 19.15 -7.53 7.82
N GLU A 31 19.09 -7.36 6.50
CA GLU A 31 20.03 -6.53 5.75
C GLU A 31 19.60 -5.06 5.79
N SER A 32 20.52 -4.12 5.55
CA SER A 32 20.20 -2.70 5.40
C SER A 32 21.20 -2.05 4.48
N ILE A 33 20.78 -1.05 3.72
CA ILE A 33 21.63 -0.23 2.85
C ILE A 33 21.37 1.24 3.15
N GLU A 34 22.40 2.07 3.07
CA GLU A 34 22.29 3.51 3.27
C GLU A 34 22.46 4.24 1.94
N PHE A 35 21.57 5.18 1.66
CA PHE A 35 21.60 6.04 0.48
C PHE A 35 21.88 7.48 0.89
N ILE A 36 22.81 8.14 0.21
CA ILE A 36 23.06 9.57 0.38
C ILE A 36 22.38 10.30 -0.78
N LEU A 37 21.49 11.24 -0.44
CA LEU A 37 20.67 11.98 -1.38
C LEU A 37 20.80 13.48 -1.11
N ASN A 38 20.63 14.32 -2.13
CA ASN A 38 20.60 15.79 -1.98
C ASN A 38 19.26 16.42 -2.37
N LYS A 39 18.27 15.60 -2.76
CA LYS A 39 16.96 16.04 -3.24
C LYS A 39 15.86 15.61 -2.27
N LYS A 40 15.13 16.57 -1.72
CA LYS A 40 14.05 16.31 -0.75
C LYS A 40 12.87 15.54 -1.37
N GLU A 41 12.52 15.84 -2.62
CA GLU A 41 11.40 15.20 -3.34
C GLU A 41 11.50 13.67 -3.37
N ILE A 42 12.72 13.15 -3.43
CA ILE A 42 13.00 11.71 -3.39
C ILE A 42 12.71 11.16 -2.00
N ILE A 43 13.07 11.89 -0.94
CA ILE A 43 12.77 11.50 0.44
C ILE A 43 11.27 11.42 0.67
N ASP A 44 10.55 12.46 0.25
CA ASP A 44 9.09 12.52 0.38
C ASP A 44 8.44 11.34 -0.37
N THR A 45 8.96 11.01 -1.57
CA THR A 45 8.53 9.85 -2.35
C THR A 45 8.81 8.53 -1.63
N LEU A 46 10.01 8.34 -1.10
CA LEU A 46 10.38 7.11 -0.39
C LEU A 46 9.59 6.95 0.92
N GLN A 47 9.30 8.04 1.64
CA GLN A 47 8.45 8.03 2.83
C GLN A 47 6.99 7.66 2.53
N GLN A 48 6.52 7.92 1.30
CA GLN A 48 5.22 7.45 0.84
C GLN A 48 5.22 5.96 0.49
N LEU A 49 6.39 5.35 0.32
CA LEU A 49 6.53 3.92 0.12
C LEU A 49 6.51 3.21 1.47
N ASN A 50 5.85 2.05 1.52
CA ASN A 50 5.72 1.25 2.74
C ASN A 50 7.01 0.45 3.02
N LEU A 51 8.13 1.15 3.15
CA LEU A 51 9.48 0.62 3.36
C LEU A 51 9.94 0.86 4.79
N LYS A 52 10.71 -0.08 5.35
CA LYS A 52 11.37 0.10 6.64
C LYS A 52 12.59 0.99 6.44
N MET A 53 12.40 2.30 6.60
CA MET A 53 13.44 3.28 6.36
C MET A 53 13.58 4.31 7.49
N GLU A 54 14.81 4.77 7.70
CA GLU A 54 15.17 5.87 8.60
C GLU A 54 15.83 6.96 7.76
N SER A 55 15.40 8.21 7.90
CA SER A 55 16.02 9.34 7.20
C SER A 55 16.56 10.36 8.19
N GLN A 56 17.78 10.83 7.94
CA GLN A 56 18.45 11.86 8.71
C GLN A 56 18.97 12.96 7.79
N LYS A 57 18.60 14.20 8.07
CA LYS A 57 19.14 15.36 7.36
C LYS A 57 20.50 15.76 7.93
N VAL A 58 21.50 15.90 7.07
CA VAL A 58 22.87 16.31 7.41
C VAL A 58 23.31 17.40 6.44
N GLY A 59 23.23 18.66 6.89
CA GLY A 59 23.46 19.82 6.03
C GLY A 59 22.40 19.92 4.91
N GLU A 60 22.86 19.95 3.66
CA GLU A 60 21.99 19.92 2.47
C GLU A 60 21.67 18.50 1.99
N ASN A 61 22.27 17.48 2.60
CA ASN A 61 22.11 16.08 2.23
C ASN A 61 21.17 15.33 3.18
N TYR A 62 20.66 14.20 2.70
CA TYR A 62 19.80 13.28 3.40
C TYR A 62 20.47 11.91 3.37
N ILE A 63 20.68 11.34 4.55
CA ILE A 63 21.11 9.95 4.70
C ILE A 63 19.86 9.13 4.94
N VAL A 64 19.61 8.16 4.07
CA VAL A 64 18.43 7.32 4.10
C VAL A 64 18.85 5.87 4.25
N ARG A 65 18.61 5.31 5.42
CA ARG A 65 18.85 3.90 5.68
C ARG A 65 17.59 3.11 5.36
N ILE A 66 17.69 2.15 4.45
CA ILE A 66 16.60 1.24 4.09
C ILE A 66 16.98 -0.17 4.51
N SER A 67 16.11 -0.80 5.30
CA SER A 67 16.33 -2.16 5.78
C SER A 67 15.56 -3.18 4.95
N GLY A 68 16.26 -4.24 4.56
CA GLY A 68 15.71 -5.48 4.05
C GLY A 68 14.92 -6.21 5.11
N GLY A 69 13.68 -6.52 4.75
CA GLY A 69 12.67 -7.01 5.67
C GLY A 69 11.41 -6.18 5.54
N LYS A 70 10.30 -6.84 5.18
CA LYS A 70 8.97 -6.26 5.28
C LYS A 70 8.59 -6.09 6.75
N ILE A 71 8.82 -4.94 7.36
CA ILE A 71 8.15 -4.60 8.63
C ILE A 71 8.04 -3.07 8.68
N GLU A 72 6.88 -2.42 8.55
CA GLU A 72 5.54 -2.79 8.98
C GLU A 72 4.57 -2.91 7.80
N LYS A 73 3.84 -4.02 7.75
CA LYS A 73 2.42 -3.90 7.38
C LYS A 73 1.85 -2.83 8.31
N THR A 74 0.96 -1.97 7.85
CA THR A 74 -0.22 -1.70 8.69
C THR A 74 -0.98 -3.03 8.82
N GLU A 75 -0.39 -3.96 9.58
CA GLU A 75 -1.10 -4.79 10.52
C GLU A 75 -1.53 -3.80 11.59
N LYS A 76 -2.66 -3.13 11.32
CA LYS A 76 -3.66 -3.21 12.38
C LYS A 76 -3.87 -4.70 12.59
N GLU A 77 -3.50 -5.10 13.78
CA GLU A 77 -3.66 -6.41 14.37
C GLU A 77 -4.75 -7.22 13.69
N VAL A 78 -4.46 -8.50 13.52
CA VAL A 78 -5.48 -9.55 13.62
C VAL A 78 -6.01 -9.54 15.07
N SER A 79 -6.66 -8.44 15.46
CA SER A 79 -7.71 -8.42 16.45
C SER A 79 -8.98 -8.73 15.66
N GLN A 80 -9.81 -9.61 16.18
CA GLN A 80 -10.87 -10.32 15.48
C GLN A 80 -12.05 -9.44 14.97
N ASP A 81 -11.84 -8.14 14.74
CA ASP A 81 -12.87 -7.21 14.31
C ASP A 81 -12.37 -6.15 13.30
N ILE A 82 -12.23 -6.51 12.02
CA ILE A 82 -12.37 -5.47 10.97
C ILE A 82 -13.84 -5.07 10.92
N SER A 83 -14.13 -3.82 11.29
CA SER A 83 -15.44 -3.21 11.06
C SER A 83 -15.54 -2.88 9.58
N ILE A 84 -16.40 -3.60 8.84
CA ILE A 84 -16.66 -3.33 7.42
C ILE A 84 -17.64 -2.16 7.36
N ASP A 85 -17.12 -1.02 6.92
CA ASP A 85 -17.80 0.26 6.80
C ASP A 85 -17.34 1.04 5.53
N GLU A 86 -17.93 2.19 5.28
CA GLU A 86 -17.63 3.02 4.10
C GLU A 86 -16.16 3.50 3.99
N LYS A 87 -15.40 3.49 5.10
CA LYS A 87 -13.99 3.88 5.15
C LYS A 87 -13.06 2.71 4.88
N THR A 88 -13.59 1.49 4.87
CA THR A 88 -12.83 0.28 4.59
C THR A 88 -12.26 0.31 3.18
N ASN A 89 -10.95 0.08 3.06
CA ASN A 89 -10.27 0.00 1.78
C ASN A 89 -10.70 -1.27 1.03
N VAL A 90 -11.11 -1.12 -0.23
CA VAL A 90 -11.65 -2.24 -1.01
C VAL A 90 -10.57 -3.28 -1.29
N GLY A 91 -9.33 -2.85 -1.52
CA GLY A 91 -8.17 -3.70 -1.76
C GLY A 91 -7.82 -4.55 -0.54
N GLN A 92 -7.90 -3.97 0.66
CA GLN A 92 -7.73 -4.71 1.91
C GLN A 92 -8.85 -5.73 2.12
N LEU A 93 -10.10 -5.34 1.83
CA LEU A 93 -11.26 -6.21 1.96
C LEU A 93 -11.14 -7.44 1.04
N VAL A 94 -10.86 -7.25 -0.24
CA VAL A 94 -10.76 -8.37 -1.21
C VAL A 94 -9.49 -9.20 -1.04
N ALA A 95 -8.43 -8.61 -0.45
CA ALA A 95 -7.23 -9.36 -0.08
C ALA A 95 -7.49 -10.29 1.11
N ARG A 96 -8.40 -9.91 2.01
CA ARG A 96 -8.76 -10.69 3.19
C ARG A 96 -9.90 -11.67 2.94
N TYR A 97 -10.88 -11.26 2.14
CA TYR A 97 -12.01 -12.08 1.70
C TYR A 97 -12.08 -12.06 0.17
N PRO A 98 -11.44 -13.02 -0.52
CA PRO A 98 -11.55 -13.15 -1.97
C PRO A 98 -13.00 -13.26 -2.45
N GLU A 99 -13.88 -13.84 -1.63
CA GLU A 99 -15.32 -13.96 -1.88
C GLU A 99 -16.06 -12.60 -1.94
N ALA A 100 -15.51 -11.57 -1.30
CA ALA A 100 -16.05 -10.20 -1.37
C ALA A 100 -16.03 -9.65 -2.81
N ILE A 101 -15.18 -10.18 -3.69
CA ILE A 101 -15.10 -9.77 -5.10
C ILE A 101 -16.43 -10.03 -5.81
N ASP A 102 -17.05 -11.19 -5.58
CA ASP A 102 -18.31 -11.55 -6.22
C ASP A 102 -19.48 -10.75 -5.65
N ILE A 103 -19.46 -10.48 -4.34
CA ILE A 103 -20.43 -9.58 -3.69
C ILE A 103 -20.30 -8.17 -4.27
N LEU A 104 -19.11 -7.57 -4.26
CA LEU A 104 -18.88 -6.23 -4.82
C LEU A 104 -19.35 -6.13 -6.28
N ALA A 105 -19.05 -7.15 -7.09
CA ALA A 105 -19.49 -7.18 -8.49
C ALA A 105 -21.02 -7.26 -8.64
N LYS A 106 -21.71 -8.04 -7.80
CA LYS A 106 -23.19 -8.16 -7.78
C LYS A 106 -23.87 -6.81 -7.54
N TYR A 107 -23.24 -5.94 -6.76
CA TYR A 107 -23.75 -4.60 -6.45
C TYR A 107 -23.31 -3.52 -7.45
N GLY A 108 -22.75 -3.89 -8.61
CA GLY A 108 -22.39 -2.96 -9.68
C GLY A 108 -20.93 -2.52 -9.65
N PHE A 109 -20.10 -3.07 -8.76
CA PHE A 109 -18.66 -2.85 -8.74
C PHE A 109 -17.89 -3.83 -9.64
N SER A 110 -18.45 -4.16 -10.80
CA SER A 110 -17.92 -5.12 -11.78
C SER A 110 -16.44 -4.94 -12.17
N PRO A 111 -15.86 -3.72 -12.23
CA PRO A 111 -14.43 -3.54 -12.53
C PRO A 111 -13.49 -4.28 -11.58
N ILE A 112 -13.91 -4.60 -10.35
CA ILE A 112 -13.08 -5.35 -9.40
C ILE A 112 -12.83 -6.82 -9.79
N LYS A 113 -13.64 -7.38 -10.69
CA LYS A 113 -13.42 -8.75 -11.18
C LYS A 113 -12.17 -8.86 -12.03
N ASN A 114 -11.78 -7.79 -12.73
CA ASN A 114 -10.56 -7.80 -13.52
C ASN A 114 -9.35 -7.69 -12.58
N PRO A 115 -8.44 -8.68 -12.54
CA PRO A 115 -7.32 -8.70 -11.60
C PRO A 115 -6.34 -7.54 -11.80
N ILE A 116 -6.24 -6.97 -13.00
CA ILE A 116 -5.42 -5.77 -13.27
C ILE A 116 -6.10 -4.56 -12.63
N LEU A 117 -7.39 -4.33 -12.92
CA LEU A 117 -8.15 -3.24 -12.33
C LEU A 117 -8.30 -3.37 -10.81
N ARG A 118 -8.38 -4.60 -10.28
CA ARG A 118 -8.38 -4.88 -8.85
C ARG A 118 -7.08 -4.43 -8.19
N LYS A 119 -5.93 -4.69 -8.80
CA LYS A 119 -4.63 -4.28 -8.25
C LYS A 119 -4.45 -2.76 -8.27
N THR A 120 -5.12 -2.07 -9.19
CA THR A 120 -4.99 -0.61 -9.37
C THR A 120 -6.08 0.17 -8.62
N LEU A 121 -7.36 -0.11 -8.88
CA LEU A 121 -8.51 0.60 -8.28
C LEU A 121 -8.79 0.17 -6.85
N ALA A 122 -8.72 -1.13 -6.52
CA ALA A 122 -9.10 -1.57 -5.18
C ALA A 122 -8.15 -1.01 -4.11
N LYS A 123 -6.87 -0.81 -4.45
CA LYS A 123 -5.88 -0.25 -3.51
C LYS A 123 -6.11 1.23 -3.21
N THR A 124 -6.71 1.98 -4.15
CA THR A 124 -6.82 3.44 -4.07
C THR A 124 -8.17 3.92 -3.58
N ILE A 125 -9.17 3.04 -3.47
CA ILE A 125 -10.53 3.44 -3.10
C ILE A 125 -11.07 2.74 -1.84
N THR A 126 -11.99 3.42 -1.15
CA THR A 126 -12.81 2.86 -0.07
C THR A 126 -14.17 2.36 -0.57
N LEU A 127 -14.89 1.61 0.26
CA LEU A 127 -16.26 1.17 -0.05
C LEU A 127 -17.21 2.36 -0.32
N GLY A 128 -17.08 3.46 0.43
CA GLY A 128 -17.86 4.68 0.20
C GLY A 128 -17.52 5.38 -1.13
N GLN A 129 -16.28 5.27 -1.60
CA GLN A 129 -15.91 5.75 -2.94
C GLN A 129 -16.41 4.79 -4.03
N ALA A 130 -16.38 3.48 -3.77
CA ALA A 130 -16.96 2.48 -4.67
C ALA A 130 -18.48 2.67 -4.82
N LYS A 131 -19.21 3.05 -3.75
CA LYS A 131 -20.63 3.45 -3.80
C LYS A 131 -20.87 4.55 -4.82
N LYS A 132 -20.02 5.59 -4.81
CA LYS A 132 -20.11 6.73 -5.74
C LYS A 132 -19.80 6.32 -7.18
N LEU A 133 -18.83 5.43 -7.39
CA LEU A 133 -18.45 4.92 -8.71
C LEU A 133 -19.50 3.96 -9.30
N GLY A 134 -20.14 3.16 -8.46
CA GLY A 134 -21.18 2.20 -8.85
C GLY A 134 -22.59 2.80 -8.90
N HIS A 135 -22.76 4.10 -8.63
CA HIS A 135 -24.06 4.78 -8.53
C HIS A 135 -25.05 4.03 -7.60
N LEU A 136 -24.54 3.51 -6.49
CA LEU A 136 -25.33 2.76 -5.52
C LEU A 136 -26.18 3.69 -4.66
N SER A 137 -27.48 3.38 -4.57
CA SER A 137 -28.36 3.99 -3.57
C SER A 137 -27.92 3.62 -2.15
N GLU A 138 -28.25 4.47 -1.19
CA GLU A 138 -27.96 4.27 0.24
C GLU A 138 -28.42 2.89 0.72
N GLU A 139 -29.65 2.51 0.39
CA GLU A 139 -30.26 1.22 0.74
C GLU A 139 -29.49 0.02 0.18
N LYS A 140 -29.03 0.10 -1.07
CA LYS A 140 -28.26 -0.98 -1.70
C LYS A 140 -26.85 -1.06 -1.14
N PHE A 141 -26.28 0.09 -0.74
CA PHE A 141 -24.97 0.13 -0.12
C PHE A 141 -24.97 -0.48 1.29
N GLU A 142 -26.00 -0.18 2.10
CA GLU A 142 -26.21 -0.83 3.39
C GLU A 142 -26.39 -2.35 3.23
N ALA A 143 -27.20 -2.79 2.27
CA ALA A 143 -27.36 -4.22 1.97
C ALA A 143 -26.03 -4.90 1.57
N LEU A 144 -25.18 -4.19 0.82
CA LEU A 144 -23.83 -4.66 0.48
C LEU A 144 -22.94 -4.78 1.72
N LEU A 145 -22.94 -3.77 2.60
CA LEU A 145 -22.15 -3.82 3.83
C LEU A 145 -22.60 -4.99 4.72
N ASP A 146 -23.90 -5.26 4.79
CA ASP A 146 -24.45 -6.39 5.52
C ASP A 146 -24.06 -7.74 4.92
N GLU A 147 -24.09 -7.90 3.59
CA GLU A 147 -23.56 -9.11 2.92
C GLU A 147 -22.05 -9.29 3.19
N LEU A 148 -21.27 -8.21 3.13
CA LEU A 148 -19.83 -8.27 3.43
C LEU A 148 -19.55 -8.58 4.91
N ARG A 149 -20.37 -8.08 5.84
CA ARG A 149 -20.25 -8.39 7.27
C ARG A 149 -20.56 -9.85 7.59
N LYS A 150 -21.41 -10.50 6.79
CA LYS A 150 -21.67 -11.94 6.94
C LYS A 150 -20.46 -12.80 6.59
N LEU A 151 -19.54 -12.34 5.74
CA LEU A 151 -18.27 -13.03 5.45
C LEU A 151 -17.33 -13.13 6.66
N LYS A 152 -17.58 -12.35 7.71
CA LYS A 152 -16.80 -12.37 8.96
C LYS A 152 -17.25 -13.46 9.94
N LYS A 153 -18.37 -14.15 9.67
CA LYS A 153 -19.06 -15.03 10.63
C LYS A 153 -18.71 -16.52 10.55
N ASP A 154 -17.72 -16.93 9.75
CA ASP A 154 -17.20 -18.31 9.69
C ASP A 154 -15.76 -18.40 10.21
#